data_AF-A0A1J4XQY8-F1
#
_entry.id   AF-A0A1J4XQY8-F1
#
_cell.length_a   1.000
_cell.length_b   1.000
_cell.length_c   1.000
_cell.angle_alpha   90.00
_cell.angle_beta   90.00
_cell.angle_gamma   90.00
#
_symmetry.space_group_name_H-M   'P 1'
#
loop_
_entity.id
_entity.type
_entity.pdbx_description
1 polymer ?
#
loop_
_entity_poly.entity_id
_entity_poly.type
_entity_poly.pdbx_seq_one_letter_code
_entity_poly.pdbx_strand_id
1 'polypeptide(L)'
;MDLVIVDEHNMVLAPWLAVPVQAVLHLDYHSDMYAMDVPLRNGGSDATYARKVSCAEFICPAVHYGGIASVAHVLLHEARVDMYTDLHTREQDDGLYWASPCLGFSWRVPTAYRTGLDTLTIDATYILDIDLDAFMCMEESDYDPPSALPDSATQRIGQMRGILSELPEPQLVTIAQSAHSGVFTPAAHVGMLQERVVAVLRELYGDALHECA
;
A
#
# COMPACT_ATOMS: atom_id res chain seq x y z
N MET A 1 11.90 -0.74 13.90
CA MET A 1 10.87 -0.64 12.87
C MET A 1 10.30 -2.02 12.66
N ASP A 2 8.99 -2.15 12.76
CA ASP A 2 8.35 -3.45 12.63
C ASP A 2 8.10 -3.75 11.15
N LEU A 3 8.28 -5.01 10.78
CA LEU A 3 7.92 -5.58 9.48
C LEU A 3 6.77 -6.55 9.70
N VAL A 4 5.63 -6.26 9.06
CA VAL A 4 4.46 -7.13 9.07
C VAL A 4 4.19 -7.61 7.66
N ILE A 5 4.13 -8.93 7.49
CA ILE A 5 3.80 -9.56 6.20
C ILE A 5 2.41 -10.18 6.34
N VAL A 6 1.51 -9.87 5.41
CA VAL A 6 0.13 -10.35 5.41
C VAL A 6 -0.24 -11.01 4.08
N ASP A 7 -1.24 -11.90 4.12
CA ASP A 7 -1.70 -12.62 2.94
C ASP A 7 -2.52 -11.70 2.00
N GLU A 8 -3.51 -10.99 2.54
CA GLU A 8 -4.39 -10.07 1.81
C GLU A 8 -4.10 -8.62 2.20
N HIS A 9 -4.18 -7.70 1.24
CA HIS A 9 -3.78 -6.31 1.45
C HIS A 9 -4.58 -5.58 2.51
N ASN A 10 -5.91 -5.76 2.54
CA ASN A 10 -6.77 -5.22 3.60
C ASN A 10 -6.33 -5.60 5.04
N MET A 11 -5.58 -6.69 5.23
CA MET A 11 -5.09 -7.10 6.54
C MET A 11 -4.03 -6.17 7.11
N VAL A 12 -3.41 -5.29 6.30
CA VAL A 12 -2.49 -4.23 6.80
C VAL A 12 -3.23 -3.15 7.59
N LEU A 13 -4.56 -3.04 7.46
CA LEU A 13 -5.35 -2.04 8.18
C LEU A 13 -5.14 -2.14 9.69
N ALA A 14 -5.12 -3.35 10.25
CA ALA A 14 -4.96 -3.54 11.68
C ALA A 14 -3.61 -3.02 12.23
N PRO A 15 -2.45 -3.40 11.67
CA PRO A 15 -1.17 -2.83 12.10
C PRO A 15 -1.06 -1.33 11.78
N TRP A 16 -1.65 -0.82 10.70
CA TRP A 16 -1.66 0.61 10.42
C TRP A 16 -2.38 1.42 11.51
N LEU A 17 -3.54 0.95 11.97
CA LEU A 17 -4.30 1.61 13.04
C LEU A 17 -3.59 1.55 14.40
N ALA A 18 -2.57 0.71 14.56
CA ALA A 18 -1.79 0.58 15.79
C ALA A 18 -0.61 1.56 15.89
N VAL A 19 -0.24 2.24 14.79
CA VAL A 19 0.93 3.13 14.74
C VAL A 19 0.49 4.58 14.43
N PRO A 20 0.87 5.56 15.26
CA PRO A 20 0.50 6.95 15.04
C PRO A 20 1.38 7.62 13.98
N VAL A 21 1.02 7.44 12.70
CA VAL A 21 1.67 8.09 11.55
C VAL A 21 0.79 9.15 10.91
N GLN A 22 1.40 10.03 10.13
CA GLN A 22 0.68 11.05 9.36
C GLN A 22 0.64 10.76 7.87
N ALA A 23 1.53 9.90 7.37
CA ALA A 23 1.65 9.61 5.95
C ALA A 23 1.78 8.11 5.66
N VAL A 24 1.42 7.73 4.43
CA VAL A 24 1.70 6.40 3.88
C VAL A 24 2.44 6.58 2.55
N LEU A 25 3.50 5.81 2.38
CA LEU A 25 4.13 5.56 1.09
C LEU A 25 3.66 4.20 0.59
N HIS A 26 2.80 4.20 -0.42
CA HIS A 26 2.07 3.04 -0.93
C HIS A 26 2.68 2.56 -2.24
N LEU A 27 3.38 1.43 -2.25
CA LEU A 27 3.93 0.81 -3.46
C LEU A 27 3.01 -0.31 -3.90
N ASP A 28 2.27 -0.07 -4.98
CA ASP A 28 1.18 -0.95 -5.42
C ASP A 28 0.91 -0.69 -6.91
N TYR A 29 0.47 -1.71 -7.63
CA TYR A 29 -0.02 -1.55 -8.99
C TYR A 29 -1.38 -0.81 -9.02
N HIS A 30 -2.22 -1.06 -8.03
CA HIS A 30 -3.53 -0.46 -7.79
C HIS A 30 -3.43 0.64 -6.73
N SER A 31 -4.42 1.53 -6.63
CA SER A 31 -4.32 2.62 -5.65
C SER A 31 -5.00 2.32 -4.33
N ASP A 32 -5.95 1.38 -4.31
CA ASP A 32 -6.79 1.05 -3.15
C ASP A 32 -7.50 2.23 -2.49
N MET A 33 -7.76 3.26 -3.29
CA MET A 33 -8.47 4.47 -2.92
C MET A 33 -9.98 4.38 -3.18
N TYR A 34 -10.54 3.18 -3.32
CA TYR A 34 -11.99 2.99 -3.43
C TYR A 34 -12.65 3.10 -2.05
N ALA A 35 -13.95 3.37 -2.02
CA ALA A 35 -14.76 3.47 -0.82
C ALA A 35 -16.24 3.31 -1.18
N MET A 36 -16.63 2.12 -1.64
CA MET A 36 -18.03 1.81 -1.95
C MET A 36 -18.52 0.72 -1.01
N ASP A 37 -19.31 1.10 -0.01
CA ASP A 37 -19.84 0.16 0.99
C ASP A 37 -18.81 -0.28 2.04
N VAL A 38 -17.81 0.55 2.33
CA VAL A 38 -16.91 0.34 3.48
C VAL A 38 -17.74 0.36 4.76
N PRO A 39 -17.85 -0.76 5.50
CA PRO A 39 -18.70 -0.79 6.69
C PRO A 39 -18.11 0.09 7.79
N LEU A 40 -18.95 0.72 8.60
CA LEU A 40 -18.47 1.39 9.82
C LEU A 40 -17.87 0.38 10.80
N ARG A 41 -16.90 0.84 11.61
CA ARG A 41 -16.27 0.04 12.67
C ARG A 41 -17.23 -0.14 13.86
N ASN A 42 -18.25 -0.98 13.69
CA ASN A 42 -19.28 -1.26 14.70
C ASN A 42 -18.78 -2.28 15.76
N GLY A 43 -17.77 -1.89 16.54
CA GLY A 43 -17.16 -2.72 17.59
C GLY A 43 -16.30 -3.89 17.06
N GLY A 44 -15.54 -4.52 17.96
CA GLY A 44 -14.57 -5.57 17.63
C GLY A 44 -13.13 -5.07 17.55
N SER A 45 -12.17 -6.01 17.43
CA SER A 45 -10.76 -5.67 17.26
C SER A 45 -10.48 -5.16 15.83
N ASP A 46 -9.41 -4.38 15.66
CA ASP A 46 -8.96 -3.90 14.36
C ASP A 46 -8.80 -5.03 13.33
N ALA A 47 -8.25 -6.17 13.76
CA ALA A 47 -8.11 -7.35 12.92
C ALA A 47 -9.46 -7.95 12.44
N THR A 48 -10.50 -7.89 13.27
CA THR A 48 -11.84 -8.35 12.89
C THR A 48 -12.48 -7.39 11.90
N TYR A 49 -12.20 -6.10 12.05
CA TYR A 49 -12.71 -5.07 11.15
C TYR A 49 -12.01 -5.11 9.79
N ALA A 50 -10.69 -5.28 9.74
CA ALA A 50 -9.90 -5.42 8.51
C ALA A 50 -10.49 -6.48 7.56
N ARG A 51 -10.90 -7.64 8.10
CA ARG A 51 -11.53 -8.73 7.32
C ARG A 51 -12.91 -8.40 6.73
N LYS A 52 -13.52 -7.28 7.11
CA LYS A 52 -14.81 -6.81 6.57
C LYS A 52 -14.65 -5.77 5.47
N VAL A 53 -13.43 -5.27 5.26
CA VAL A 53 -13.11 -4.27 4.24
C VAL A 53 -12.39 -4.97 3.09
N SER A 54 -12.65 -4.59 1.84
CA SER A 54 -11.94 -5.18 0.69
C SER A 54 -10.53 -4.59 0.53
N CYS A 55 -9.67 -5.25 -0.26
CA CYS A 55 -8.33 -4.74 -0.59
C CYS A 55 -8.41 -3.38 -1.29
N ALA A 56 -9.42 -3.14 -2.12
CA ALA A 56 -9.54 -1.86 -2.82
C ALA A 56 -9.94 -0.67 -1.91
N GLU A 57 -10.22 -0.90 -0.63
CA GLU A 57 -10.97 0.05 0.21
C GLU A 57 -10.36 0.35 1.57
N PHE A 58 -9.34 -0.39 2.01
CA PHE A 58 -8.85 -0.32 3.39
C PHE A 58 -8.15 1.00 3.73
N ILE A 59 -7.71 1.78 2.74
CA ILE A 59 -7.09 3.08 2.96
C ILE A 59 -8.11 4.10 3.50
N CYS A 60 -9.37 4.05 3.04
CA CYS A 60 -10.43 4.95 3.52
C CYS A 60 -10.65 4.87 5.04
N PRO A 61 -10.88 3.69 5.65
CA PRO A 61 -10.96 3.57 7.10
C PRO A 61 -9.63 3.84 7.80
N ALA A 62 -8.47 3.58 7.18
CA ALA A 62 -7.19 3.94 7.76
C ALA A 62 -7.03 5.46 7.92
N VAL A 63 -7.47 6.24 6.92
CA VAL A 63 -7.55 7.71 7.04
C VAL A 63 -8.52 8.11 8.14
N HIS A 64 -9.72 7.53 8.16
CA HIS A 64 -10.78 7.93 9.09
C HIS A 64 -10.44 7.62 10.55
N TYR A 65 -9.92 6.42 10.85
CA TYR A 65 -9.67 5.96 12.22
C TYR A 65 -8.20 6.11 12.65
N GLY A 66 -7.25 6.06 11.71
CA GLY A 66 -5.80 6.07 11.99
C GLY A 66 -5.15 7.46 11.95
N GLY A 67 -5.83 8.47 11.41
CA GLY A 67 -5.30 9.83 11.34
C GLY A 67 -4.26 10.05 10.24
N ILE A 68 -4.22 9.17 9.23
CA ILE A 68 -3.39 9.36 8.03
C ILE A 68 -3.89 10.60 7.28
N ALA A 69 -3.01 11.58 7.11
CA ALA A 69 -3.32 12.86 6.47
C ALA A 69 -2.96 12.87 4.97
N SER A 70 -2.04 12.00 4.55
CA SER A 70 -1.59 11.92 3.16
C SER A 70 -1.15 10.52 2.74
N VAL A 71 -1.37 10.18 1.47
CA VAL A 71 -0.87 8.96 0.83
C VAL A 71 -0.10 9.34 -0.43
N ALA A 72 1.11 8.81 -0.59
CA ALA A 72 1.87 8.86 -1.82
C ALA A 72 1.85 7.47 -2.46
N HIS A 73 1.09 7.30 -3.54
CA HIS A 73 0.99 6.05 -4.28
C HIS A 73 2.03 6.01 -5.40
N VAL A 74 2.95 5.06 -5.32
CA VAL A 74 4.06 4.90 -6.26
C VAL A 74 3.74 3.80 -7.26
N LEU A 75 3.52 4.19 -8.51
CA LEU A 75 3.34 3.29 -9.64
C LEU A 75 4.70 3.04 -10.30
N LEU A 76 5.39 1.99 -9.86
CA LEU A 76 6.74 1.65 -10.36
C LEU A 76 6.76 1.39 -11.87
N HIS A 77 5.71 0.74 -12.40
CA HIS A 77 5.58 0.41 -13.82
C HIS A 77 5.45 1.65 -14.72
N GLU A 78 4.94 2.76 -14.19
CA GLU A 78 4.84 4.04 -14.91
C GLU A 78 5.94 5.04 -14.52
N ALA A 79 6.76 4.72 -13.52
CA ALA A 79 7.62 5.68 -12.84
C ALA A 79 6.83 6.95 -12.44
N ARG A 80 5.65 6.76 -11.84
CA ARG A 80 4.71 7.82 -11.46
C ARG A 80 4.44 7.79 -9.95
N VAL A 81 4.21 8.95 -9.37
CA VAL A 81 3.72 9.08 -8.00
C VAL A 81 2.43 9.89 -7.99
N ASP A 82 1.35 9.28 -7.52
CA ASP A 82 0.06 9.93 -7.28
C ASP A 82 -0.02 10.39 -5.82
N MET A 83 -0.24 11.68 -5.63
CA MET A 83 -0.26 12.32 -4.31
C MET A 83 -1.70 12.58 -3.88
N TYR A 84 -2.08 11.99 -2.75
CA TYR A 84 -3.37 12.21 -2.11
C TYR A 84 -3.15 13.00 -0.82
N THR A 85 -3.53 14.26 -0.83
CA THR A 85 -3.48 15.14 0.34
C THR A 85 -4.88 15.64 0.67
N ASP A 86 -5.01 16.33 1.81
CA ASP A 86 -6.30 16.85 2.29
C ASP A 86 -7.37 15.75 2.31
N LEU A 87 -6.98 14.61 2.88
CA LEU A 87 -7.79 13.40 2.94
C LEU A 87 -8.84 13.57 4.04
N HIS A 88 -10.10 13.60 3.62
CA HIS A 88 -11.25 13.65 4.52
C HIS A 88 -12.21 12.53 4.17
N THR A 89 -12.82 11.98 5.20
CA THR A 89 -13.84 10.94 5.08
C THR A 89 -15.09 11.39 5.82
N ARG A 90 -16.22 10.74 5.53
CA ARG A 90 -17.48 10.97 6.20
C ARG A 90 -18.21 9.65 6.41
N GLU A 91 -18.88 9.55 7.54
CA GLU A 91 -19.87 8.51 7.77
C GLU A 91 -21.19 8.92 7.09
N GLN A 92 -21.81 7.99 6.37
CA GLN A 92 -23.13 8.19 5.78
C GLN A 92 -23.88 6.85 5.81
N ASP A 93 -25.13 6.89 6.29
CA ASP A 93 -25.94 5.69 6.51
C ASP A 93 -25.19 4.69 7.42
N ASP A 94 -24.83 3.50 6.90
CA ASP A 94 -24.06 2.47 7.62
C ASP A 94 -22.62 2.30 7.06
N GLY A 95 -22.16 3.26 6.25
CA GLY A 95 -20.90 3.18 5.51
C GLY A 95 -19.96 4.37 5.70
N LEU A 96 -18.71 4.15 5.33
CA LEU A 96 -17.65 5.15 5.28
C LEU A 96 -17.32 5.52 3.83
N TYR A 97 -17.23 6.81 3.56
CA TYR A 97 -16.99 7.35 2.22
C TYR A 97 -15.94 8.46 2.23
N TRP A 98 -15.29 8.69 1.08
CA TRP A 98 -14.49 9.89 0.89
C TRP A 98 -15.35 11.15 0.93
N ALA A 99 -14.96 12.14 1.74
CA ALA A 99 -15.56 13.47 1.73
C ALA A 99 -14.96 14.28 0.58
N SER A 100 -15.39 13.98 -0.65
CA SER A 100 -15.00 14.71 -1.85
C SER A 100 -16.00 15.82 -2.16
N PRO A 101 -15.55 17.03 -2.56
CA PRO A 101 -16.44 18.07 -3.08
C PRO A 101 -17.10 17.67 -4.40
N CYS A 102 -16.51 16.71 -5.13
CA CYS A 102 -17.10 16.09 -6.30
C CYS A 102 -18.06 14.98 -5.83
N LEU A 103 -19.32 15.35 -5.60
CA LEU A 103 -20.40 14.43 -5.22
C LEU A 103 -20.48 13.24 -6.18
N GLY A 104 -20.43 12.02 -5.64
CA GLY A 104 -20.81 10.80 -6.38
C GLY A 104 -19.69 9.86 -6.81
N PHE A 105 -18.44 10.08 -6.41
CA PHE A 105 -17.38 9.11 -6.66
C PHE A 105 -17.15 8.20 -5.45
N SER A 106 -17.23 6.89 -5.69
CA SER A 106 -16.70 5.84 -4.81
C SER A 106 -15.17 5.79 -4.81
N TRP A 107 -14.49 6.66 -5.54
CA TRP A 107 -13.03 6.68 -5.69
C TRP A 107 -12.46 8.05 -5.35
N ARG A 108 -11.31 8.07 -4.66
CA ARG A 108 -10.57 9.31 -4.43
C ARG A 108 -9.60 9.57 -5.57
N VAL A 109 -9.75 10.73 -6.22
CA VAL A 109 -8.83 11.21 -7.26
C VAL A 109 -7.56 11.79 -6.62
N PRO A 110 -6.37 11.56 -7.19
CA PRO A 110 -5.14 12.21 -6.76
C PRO A 110 -5.27 13.74 -6.76
N THR A 111 -4.71 14.39 -5.75
CA THR A 111 -4.65 15.86 -5.69
C THR A 111 -3.58 16.42 -6.63
N ALA A 112 -2.51 15.65 -6.82
CA ALA A 112 -1.46 15.91 -7.79
C ALA A 112 -0.85 14.58 -8.25
N TYR A 113 -0.14 14.59 -9.37
CA TYR A 113 0.71 13.48 -9.77
C TYR A 113 2.07 14.03 -10.22
N ARG A 114 3.10 13.18 -10.15
CA ARG A 114 4.46 13.46 -10.62
C ARG A 114 4.96 12.32 -11.48
N THR A 115 5.67 12.66 -12.55
CA THR A 115 6.42 11.70 -13.36
C THR A 115 7.88 11.72 -12.93
N GLY A 116 8.51 10.55 -12.84
CA GLY A 116 9.83 10.38 -12.25
C GLY A 116 9.75 10.01 -10.76
N LEU A 117 10.77 9.29 -10.28
CA LEU A 117 10.85 8.73 -8.92
C LEU A 117 11.93 9.40 -8.07
N ASP A 118 12.66 10.37 -8.64
CA ASP A 118 13.88 10.99 -8.16
C ASP A 118 13.66 12.20 -7.21
N THR A 119 12.42 12.52 -6.88
CA THR A 119 12.08 13.75 -6.11
C THR A 119 11.03 13.53 -5.01
N LEU A 120 10.82 12.28 -4.60
CA LEU A 120 9.91 11.99 -3.51
C LEU A 120 10.51 12.44 -2.18
N THR A 121 9.75 13.21 -1.41
CA THR A 121 10.12 13.71 -0.09
C THR A 121 8.95 13.45 0.85
N ILE A 122 9.25 12.99 2.06
CA ILE A 122 8.28 12.74 3.12
C ILE A 122 8.83 13.37 4.40
N ASP A 123 8.27 14.52 4.79
CA ASP A 123 8.71 15.30 5.95
C ASP A 123 7.98 14.90 7.25
N ALA A 124 7.32 13.73 7.25
CA ALA A 124 6.48 13.25 8.34
C ALA A 124 6.80 11.80 8.71
N THR A 125 6.33 11.36 9.89
CA THR A 125 6.34 9.95 10.24
C THR A 125 5.39 9.19 9.32
N TYR A 126 5.86 8.06 8.78
CA TYR A 126 5.12 7.35 7.75
C TYR A 126 5.21 5.83 7.85
N ILE A 127 4.23 5.18 7.24
CA ILE A 127 4.22 3.74 6.95
C ILE A 127 4.74 3.54 5.53
N LEU A 128 5.64 2.59 5.35
CA LEU A 128 5.97 2.04 4.04
C LEU A 128 5.08 0.81 3.80
N ASP A 129 4.17 0.91 2.85
CA ASP A 129 3.33 -0.21 2.43
C ASP A 129 3.73 -0.70 1.05
N ILE A 130 3.81 -2.02 0.91
CA ILE A 130 4.27 -2.69 -0.29
C ILE A 130 3.30 -3.82 -0.61
N ASP A 131 2.50 -3.67 -1.67
CA ASP A 131 1.89 -4.82 -2.33
C ASP A 131 2.92 -5.45 -3.27
N LEU A 132 3.01 -6.78 -3.28
CA LEU A 132 3.89 -7.49 -4.21
C LEU A 132 3.45 -7.35 -5.67
N ASP A 133 2.19 -7.01 -5.94
CA ASP A 133 1.70 -6.78 -7.30
C ASP A 133 2.32 -5.52 -7.93
N ALA A 134 2.87 -4.60 -7.12
CA ALA A 134 3.65 -3.44 -7.55
C ALA A 134 4.83 -3.84 -8.45
N PHE A 135 5.35 -5.05 -8.25
CA PHE A 135 6.47 -5.61 -9.01
C PHE A 135 6.00 -6.52 -10.14
N MET A 136 4.84 -7.16 -10.00
CA MET A 136 4.28 -8.08 -10.99
C MET A 136 2.78 -8.29 -10.75
N CYS A 137 1.96 -7.74 -11.65
CA CYS A 137 0.51 -7.87 -11.61
C CYS A 137 -0.01 -8.73 -12.77
N MET A 138 -0.96 -9.64 -12.50
CA MET A 138 -1.61 -10.50 -13.50
C MET A 138 -2.52 -9.74 -14.47
N GLU A 139 -2.91 -8.51 -14.14
CA GLU A 139 -3.70 -7.63 -15.03
C GLU A 139 -2.82 -6.77 -15.95
N GLU A 140 -1.49 -6.87 -15.84
CA GLU A 140 -0.60 -6.25 -16.83
C GLU A 140 -0.92 -6.79 -18.23
N SER A 141 -1.08 -5.88 -19.19
CA SER A 141 -1.54 -6.23 -20.54
C SER A 141 -0.63 -7.21 -21.28
N ASP A 142 0.63 -7.31 -20.85
CA ASP A 142 1.69 -8.16 -21.36
C ASP A 142 2.08 -9.28 -20.38
N TYR A 143 1.25 -9.58 -19.38
CA TYR A 143 1.51 -10.69 -18.46
C TYR A 143 1.50 -12.05 -19.19
N ASP A 144 2.68 -12.63 -19.32
CA ASP A 144 2.91 -14.01 -19.74
C ASP A 144 3.60 -14.74 -18.58
N PRO A 145 2.96 -15.71 -17.90
CA PRO A 145 3.44 -16.29 -16.65
C PRO A 145 4.83 -16.92 -16.83
N PRO A 146 5.91 -16.23 -16.41
CA PRO A 146 7.24 -16.73 -16.67
C PRO A 146 7.58 -17.83 -15.64
N SER A 147 8.55 -18.67 -15.93
CA SER A 147 9.07 -19.65 -14.95
C SER A 147 10.06 -19.04 -13.96
N ALA A 148 10.52 -17.82 -14.23
CA ALA A 148 11.46 -17.05 -13.43
C ALA A 148 11.00 -15.59 -13.35
N LEU A 149 11.51 -14.83 -12.36
CA LEU A 149 11.20 -13.41 -12.28
C LEU A 149 11.66 -12.66 -13.55
N PRO A 150 10.78 -11.91 -14.22
CA PRO A 150 11.13 -11.14 -15.40
C PRO A 150 12.02 -9.95 -15.03
N ASP A 151 12.71 -9.43 -16.04
CA ASP A 151 13.58 -8.26 -15.89
C ASP A 151 12.80 -7.03 -15.40
N SER A 152 11.54 -6.88 -15.78
CA SER A 152 10.66 -5.79 -15.33
C SER A 152 10.46 -5.80 -13.81
N ALA A 153 10.15 -6.96 -13.22
CA ALA A 153 10.03 -7.09 -11.76
C ALA A 153 11.36 -6.76 -11.06
N THR A 154 12.48 -7.24 -11.61
CA THR A 154 13.82 -6.93 -11.08
C THR A 154 14.12 -5.42 -11.16
N GLN A 155 13.76 -4.77 -12.27
CA GLN A 155 13.92 -3.33 -12.46
C GLN A 155 13.07 -2.54 -11.45
N ARG A 156 11.80 -2.94 -11.23
CA ARG A 156 10.89 -2.29 -10.27
C ARG A 156 11.37 -2.42 -8.83
N ILE A 157 11.94 -3.57 -8.44
CA ILE A 157 12.60 -3.73 -7.14
C ILE A 157 13.82 -2.79 -7.02
N GLY A 158 14.58 -2.63 -8.10
CA GLY A 158 15.67 -1.65 -8.16
C GLY A 158 15.20 -0.19 -8.04
N GLN A 159 14.07 0.16 -8.65
CA GLN A 159 13.43 1.47 -8.51
C GLN A 159 12.97 1.71 -7.08
N MET A 160 12.30 0.73 -6.45
CA MET A 160 11.95 0.79 -5.02
C MET A 160 13.19 1.07 -4.18
N ARG A 161 14.28 0.30 -4.37
CA ARG A 161 15.53 0.53 -3.64
C ARG A 161 16.02 1.98 -3.78
N GLY A 162 16.02 2.51 -5.00
CA GLY A 162 16.47 3.88 -5.27
C GLY A 162 15.59 4.95 -4.63
N ILE A 163 14.27 4.74 -4.56
CA ILE A 163 13.36 5.63 -3.82
C ILE A 163 13.67 5.57 -2.34
N LEU A 164 13.69 4.36 -1.77
CA LEU A 164 13.81 4.16 -0.33
C LEU A 164 15.17 4.58 0.22
N SER A 165 16.25 4.55 -0.58
CA SER A 165 17.58 4.99 -0.14
C SER A 165 17.70 6.48 0.13
N GLU A 166 16.78 7.29 -0.39
CA GLU A 166 16.77 8.75 -0.25
C GLU A 166 15.74 9.24 0.78
N LEU A 167 14.91 8.33 1.31
CA LEU A 167 13.85 8.65 2.26
C LEU A 167 14.30 8.40 3.71
N PRO A 168 13.71 9.11 4.69
CA PRO A 168 13.90 8.76 6.10
C PRO A 168 13.39 7.36 6.40
N GLU A 169 13.83 6.76 7.51
CA GLU A 169 13.34 5.43 7.93
C GLU A 169 11.82 5.45 8.24
N PRO A 170 11.03 4.48 7.75
CA PRO A 170 9.62 4.34 8.12
C PRO A 170 9.44 3.96 9.60
N GLN A 171 8.24 4.15 10.14
CA GLN A 171 7.90 3.64 11.47
C GLN A 171 7.46 2.17 11.45
N LEU A 172 6.81 1.77 10.36
CA LEU A 172 6.28 0.44 10.10
C LEU A 172 6.45 0.14 8.61
N VAL A 173 6.83 -1.10 8.32
CA VAL A 173 6.79 -1.67 6.97
C VAL A 173 5.71 -2.74 6.92
N THR A 174 4.81 -2.64 5.96
CA THR A 174 3.85 -3.70 5.64
C THR A 174 4.14 -4.27 4.25
N ILE A 175 4.02 -5.60 4.12
CA ILE A 175 4.09 -6.30 2.84
C ILE A 175 2.82 -7.13 2.67
N ALA A 176 2.03 -6.86 1.64
CA ALA A 176 0.90 -7.68 1.24
C ALA A 176 1.33 -8.66 0.14
N GLN A 177 1.14 -9.96 0.36
CA GLN A 177 1.46 -10.98 -0.63
C GLN A 177 0.50 -10.96 -1.82
N SER A 178 -0.78 -10.70 -1.52
CA SER A 178 -1.82 -10.49 -2.51
C SER A 178 -1.94 -11.68 -3.49
N ALA A 179 -2.00 -12.89 -2.92
CA ALA A 179 -1.81 -14.16 -3.63
C ALA A 179 -3.07 -15.05 -3.76
N HIS A 180 -4.26 -14.53 -3.44
CA HIS A 180 -5.50 -15.32 -3.37
C HIS A 180 -6.50 -14.98 -4.48
N SER A 181 -7.65 -15.67 -4.52
CA SER A 181 -8.62 -15.54 -5.63
C SER A 181 -9.19 -14.12 -5.71
N GLY A 182 -9.02 -13.46 -6.87
CA GLY A 182 -9.38 -12.05 -7.06
C GLY A 182 -8.24 -11.07 -6.78
N VAL A 183 -7.02 -11.59 -6.57
CA VAL A 183 -5.83 -10.81 -6.24
C VAL A 183 -4.76 -10.93 -7.33
N PHE A 184 -3.95 -9.88 -7.45
CA PHE A 184 -3.21 -9.55 -8.66
C PHE A 184 -1.77 -10.11 -8.70
N THR A 185 -1.16 -10.49 -7.59
CA THR A 185 0.19 -11.08 -7.58
C THR A 185 0.15 -12.54 -8.03
N PRO A 186 0.99 -12.97 -8.99
CA PRO A 186 1.08 -14.37 -9.37
C PRO A 186 1.59 -15.26 -8.21
N ALA A 187 0.74 -16.19 -7.74
CA ALA A 187 1.05 -17.07 -6.61
C ALA A 187 2.39 -17.82 -6.74
N ALA A 188 2.80 -18.18 -7.97
CA ALA A 188 4.08 -18.85 -8.24
C ALA A 188 5.31 -17.97 -7.94
N HIS A 189 5.16 -16.64 -7.91
CA HIS A 189 6.26 -15.68 -7.75
C HIS A 189 6.28 -14.98 -6.39
N VAL A 190 5.21 -15.09 -5.60
CA VAL A 190 5.07 -14.44 -4.28
C VAL A 190 6.30 -14.67 -3.39
N GLY A 191 6.72 -15.93 -3.21
CA GLY A 191 7.88 -16.25 -2.38
C GLY A 191 9.17 -15.58 -2.89
N MET A 192 9.39 -15.61 -4.20
CA MET A 192 10.60 -15.03 -4.81
C MET A 192 10.60 -13.49 -4.77
N LEU A 193 9.44 -12.85 -4.94
CA LEU A 193 9.27 -11.40 -4.80
C LEU A 193 9.48 -10.97 -3.35
N GLN A 194 8.80 -11.62 -2.40
CA GLN A 194 8.92 -11.33 -0.98
C GLN A 194 10.36 -11.45 -0.50
N GLU A 195 11.05 -12.55 -0.83
CA GLU A 195 12.46 -12.76 -0.46
C GLU A 195 13.36 -11.62 -0.95
N ARG A 196 13.17 -11.16 -2.20
CA ARG A 196 13.96 -10.06 -2.78
C ARG A 196 13.63 -8.71 -2.15
N VAL A 197 12.35 -8.41 -1.93
CA VAL A 197 11.90 -7.17 -1.28
C VAL A 197 12.46 -7.12 0.14
N VAL A 198 12.30 -8.19 0.92
CA VAL A 198 12.83 -8.29 2.29
C VAL A 198 14.37 -8.16 2.29
N ALA A 199 15.07 -8.75 1.32
CA ALA A 199 16.52 -8.58 1.20
C ALA A 199 16.91 -7.10 1.00
N VAL A 200 16.21 -6.36 0.11
CA VAL A 200 16.43 -4.93 -0.08
C VAL A 200 16.13 -4.14 1.20
N LEU A 201 15.01 -4.42 1.88
CA LEU A 201 14.66 -3.76 3.13
C LEU A 201 15.71 -3.99 4.22
N ARG A 202 16.25 -5.22 4.33
CA ARG A 202 17.34 -5.54 5.26
C ARG A 202 18.66 -4.86 4.88
N GLU A 203 18.96 -4.71 3.59
CA GLU A 203 20.13 -3.95 3.15
C GLU A 203 20.03 -2.46 3.52
N LEU A 204 18.84 -1.87 3.41
CA LEU A 204 18.61 -0.45 3.68
C LEU A 204 18.50 -0.14 5.17
N TYR A 205 17.77 -0.96 5.93
CA TYR A 205 17.40 -0.67 7.32
C TYR A 205 18.13 -1.55 8.35
N GLY A 206 18.86 -2.58 7.90
CA GLY A 206 19.72 -3.40 8.76
C GLY A 206 19.00 -4.02 9.95
N ASP A 207 19.66 -3.96 11.11
CA ASP A 207 19.17 -4.51 12.38
C ASP A 207 17.92 -3.80 12.93
N ALA A 208 17.54 -2.64 12.39
CA ALA A 208 16.35 -1.91 12.81
C ALA A 208 15.05 -2.56 12.33
N LEU A 209 15.10 -3.49 11.36
CA LEU A 209 13.95 -4.21 10.83
C LEU A 209 13.65 -5.45 11.66
N HIS A 210 12.51 -5.48 12.34
CA HIS A 210 12.08 -6.59 13.18
C HIS A 210 10.83 -7.25 12.59
N GLU A 211 10.92 -8.52 12.21
CA GLU A 211 9.74 -9.27 11.78
C GLU A 211 8.81 -9.53 12.97
N CYS A 212 7.57 -9.06 12.84
CA CYS A 212 6.51 -9.36 13.79
C CYS A 212 5.74 -10.60 13.34
N ALA A 213 5.45 -11.48 14.30
CA ALA A 213 4.67 -12.70 14.10
C ALA A 213 3.15 -12.46 14.18
#